data_AF-A0A538G6I0-F1
#
_entry.id   AF-A0A538G6I0-F1
#
_cell.length_a   1.000
_cell.length_b   1.000
_cell.length_c   1.000
_cell.angle_alpha   90.00
_cell.angle_beta   90.00
_cell.angle_gamma   90.00
#
_symmetry.space_group_name_H-M   'P 1'
#
loop_
_entity.id
_entity.type
_entity.pdbx_description
1 polymer ?
#
loop_
_entity_poly.entity_id
_entity_poly.type
_entity_poly.pdbx_seq_one_letter_code
_entity_poly.pdbx_strand_id
1 'polypeptide(L)'
;RGETVSFGLNDERGGSADGVRVFAGPRWDPFIMDAPAALKTIATGKLAFTDPGAIYLDGKNVLSLVVEFDYAEVVDGVQLVGVVAETLTRGRLNVRIERVGRPEVKNLMLAPKQFDQVNRDLEIRDLYNMEDAFHLAEGYVGAYRARLNANLAFWDGLDGKIDWPVDGNGIHPLTELVLADYLVVDVTKPYADQGSFFEIERATREGRAHETCGGRAPNDDVMDTIFTLLVNAANGPVIRDGVDRATTPASHTFPYLAPPNPKPPEPPEHL
;
A
#
# COMPACT_ATOMS: atom_id res chain seq x y z
N ARG A 1 12.99 -10.41 -21.99
CA ARG A 1 13.42 -9.24 -22.78
C ARG A 1 12.55 -8.09 -22.35
N GLY A 2 13.11 -6.92 -22.06
CA GLY A 2 12.30 -5.74 -21.70
C GLY A 2 12.03 -4.92 -22.95
N GLU A 3 10.80 -4.40 -23.06
CA GLU A 3 10.44 -3.40 -24.07
C GLU A 3 10.86 -2.00 -23.61
N THR A 4 11.04 -1.08 -24.57
CA THR A 4 11.40 0.32 -24.28
C THR A 4 10.41 1.26 -24.93
N VAL A 5 9.65 2.00 -24.12
CA VAL A 5 8.70 3.02 -24.59
C VAL A 5 9.32 4.41 -24.42
N SER A 6 9.37 5.18 -25.51
CA SER A 6 9.80 6.59 -25.46
C SER A 6 8.58 7.49 -25.26
N PHE A 7 8.68 8.48 -24.37
CA PHE A 7 7.59 9.40 -24.07
C PHE A 7 8.13 10.79 -23.67
N GLY A 8 7.29 11.81 -23.80
CA GLY A 8 7.58 13.16 -23.28
C GLY A 8 7.21 13.26 -21.81
N LEU A 9 8.09 13.84 -20.98
CA LEU A 9 7.77 14.11 -19.57
C LEU A 9 6.53 15.02 -19.50
N ASN A 10 5.57 14.63 -18.66
CA ASN A 10 4.31 15.34 -18.45
C ASN A 10 3.38 15.44 -19.68
N ASP A 11 3.62 14.69 -20.77
CA ASP A 11 2.63 14.57 -21.85
C ASP A 11 1.49 13.64 -21.40
N GLU A 12 0.31 14.20 -21.15
CA GLU A 12 -0.89 13.46 -20.72
C GLU A 12 -1.40 12.46 -21.75
N ARG A 13 -0.95 12.55 -23.01
CA ARG A 13 -1.22 11.49 -23.99
C ARG A 13 -0.34 10.27 -23.77
N GLY A 14 0.77 10.39 -23.02
CA GLY A 14 1.73 9.31 -22.80
C GLY A 14 2.48 8.90 -24.06
N GLY A 15 3.55 8.13 -23.91
CA GLY A 15 4.15 7.38 -25.01
C GLY A 15 3.54 5.98 -25.07
N SER A 16 3.34 5.44 -26.26
CA SER A 16 2.76 4.11 -26.45
C SER A 16 3.60 3.27 -27.39
N ALA A 17 3.77 1.99 -27.09
CA ALA A 17 4.35 0.97 -27.97
C ALA A 17 3.89 -0.43 -27.51
N ASP A 18 3.63 -1.33 -28.46
CA ASP A 18 3.36 -2.76 -28.23
C ASP A 18 2.39 -3.04 -27.08
N GLY A 19 1.18 -2.45 -27.15
CA GLY A 19 0.14 -2.65 -26.15
C GLY A 19 0.36 -1.94 -24.81
N VAL A 20 1.48 -1.20 -24.65
CA VAL A 20 1.82 -0.46 -23.42
C VAL A 20 1.73 1.04 -23.65
N ARG A 21 1.22 1.77 -22.65
CA ARG A 21 1.19 3.23 -22.59
C ARG A 21 1.76 3.73 -21.27
N VAL A 22 2.69 4.69 -21.33
CA VAL A 22 3.44 5.17 -20.18
C VAL A 22 3.32 6.68 -20.04
N PHE A 23 3.15 7.14 -18.81
CA PHE A 23 3.24 8.53 -18.39
C PHE A 23 4.24 8.67 -17.24
N ALA A 24 5.03 9.76 -17.26
CA ALA A 24 5.76 10.21 -16.08
C ALA A 24 5.68 11.73 -15.95
N GLY A 25 5.42 12.22 -14.74
CA GLY A 25 5.38 13.66 -14.47
C GLY A 25 4.84 13.99 -13.08
N PRO A 26 4.88 15.27 -12.68
CA PRO A 26 4.36 15.71 -11.40
C PRO A 26 2.84 15.57 -11.36
N ARG A 27 2.28 14.98 -10.31
CA ARG A 27 0.84 14.93 -10.05
C ARG A 27 0.57 15.32 -8.62
N TRP A 28 -0.62 15.86 -8.36
CA TRP A 28 -1.07 16.06 -6.98
C TRP A 28 -1.11 14.69 -6.29
N ASP A 29 -0.53 14.59 -5.10
CA ASP A 29 -0.45 13.34 -4.37
C ASP A 29 -1.85 12.74 -4.15
N PRO A 30 -2.13 11.53 -4.67
CA PRO A 30 -3.42 10.87 -4.49
C PRO A 30 -3.51 10.14 -3.15
N PHE A 31 -2.42 9.99 -2.38
CA PHE A 31 -2.45 9.21 -1.16
C PHE A 31 -3.15 9.97 -0.01
N ILE A 32 -4.14 9.33 0.58
CA ILE A 32 -4.97 9.90 1.65
C ILE A 32 -4.75 9.14 2.94
N MET A 33 -4.28 9.86 3.95
CA MET A 33 -4.12 9.34 5.31
C MET A 33 -3.88 10.49 6.31
N ASP A 34 -4.47 10.40 7.49
CA ASP A 34 -4.04 11.18 8.66
C ASP A 34 -2.81 10.54 9.34
N ALA A 35 -1.66 10.66 8.68
CA ALA A 35 -0.39 10.10 9.17
C ALA A 35 -0.02 10.57 10.59
N PRO A 36 -0.18 11.87 10.95
CA PRO A 36 0.04 12.33 12.32
C PRO A 36 -0.82 11.62 13.37
N ALA A 37 -2.11 11.40 13.08
CA ALA A 37 -3.00 10.66 13.98
C ALA A 37 -2.61 9.18 14.08
N ALA A 38 -2.19 8.54 12.98
CA ALA A 38 -1.67 7.17 13.01
C ALA A 38 -0.41 7.04 13.87
N LEU A 39 0.55 7.97 13.73
CA LEU A 39 1.77 8.01 14.56
C LEU A 39 1.46 8.29 16.03
N LYS A 40 0.50 9.18 16.32
CA LYS A 40 0.04 9.45 17.69
C LYS A 40 -0.65 8.22 18.29
N THR A 41 -1.38 7.45 17.49
CA THR A 41 -1.99 6.19 17.91
C THR A 41 -0.92 5.19 18.35
N ILE A 42 0.11 5.00 17.52
CA ILE A 42 1.26 4.14 17.83
C ILE A 42 2.00 4.61 19.10
N ALA A 43 2.21 5.92 19.24
CA ALA A 43 2.97 6.48 20.36
C ALA A 43 2.23 6.41 21.71
N THR A 44 0.90 6.51 21.68
CA THR A 44 0.07 6.57 22.90
C THR A 44 -0.62 5.25 23.24
N GLY A 45 -0.68 4.32 22.28
CA GLY A 45 -1.45 3.09 22.37
C GLY A 45 -2.96 3.32 22.44
N LYS A 46 -3.45 4.43 21.87
CA LYS A 46 -4.87 4.79 21.85
C LYS A 46 -5.23 5.37 20.48
N LEU A 47 -6.36 4.95 19.91
CA LEU A 47 -6.87 5.52 18.66
C LEU A 47 -6.97 7.04 18.78
N ALA A 48 -6.24 7.74 17.90
CA ALA A 48 -6.09 9.19 17.93
C ALA A 48 -6.69 9.90 16.70
N PHE A 49 -7.36 9.15 15.82
CA PHE A 49 -8.06 9.67 14.65
C PHE A 49 -9.22 10.59 15.05
N THR A 50 -9.50 11.58 14.21
CA THR A 50 -10.59 12.54 14.37
C THR A 50 -11.41 12.61 13.08
N ASP A 51 -12.67 13.02 13.16
CA ASP A 51 -13.51 13.25 11.98
C ASP A 51 -14.03 14.70 12.01
N PRO A 52 -13.57 15.59 11.12
CA PRO A 52 -12.64 15.31 10.01
C PRO A 52 -11.18 15.09 10.49
N GLY A 53 -10.43 14.32 9.71
CA GLY A 53 -8.98 14.19 9.78
C GLY A 53 -8.26 15.16 8.84
N ALA A 54 -6.94 15.05 8.72
CA ALA A 54 -6.14 15.86 7.79
C ALA A 54 -5.26 15.00 6.88
N ILE A 55 -5.31 15.25 5.56
CA ILE A 55 -4.42 14.62 4.58
C ILE A 55 -2.99 15.10 4.81
N TYR A 56 -2.09 14.21 5.26
CA TYR A 56 -0.73 14.60 5.65
C TYR A 56 0.11 15.22 4.50
N LEU A 57 -0.09 14.74 3.28
CA LEU A 57 0.65 15.19 2.10
C LEU A 57 -0.18 16.12 1.20
N ASP A 58 -1.24 16.74 1.73
CA ASP A 58 -2.13 17.56 0.91
C ASP A 58 -1.38 18.68 0.17
N GLY A 59 -1.84 18.95 -1.04
CA GLY A 59 -1.27 19.96 -1.92
C GLY A 59 0.10 19.63 -2.50
N LYS A 60 0.78 18.56 -2.06
CA LYS A 60 2.11 18.24 -2.59
C LYS A 60 2.00 17.63 -3.98
N ASN A 61 3.00 17.95 -4.82
CA ASN A 61 3.21 17.23 -6.06
C ASN A 61 4.23 16.10 -5.84
N VAL A 62 3.89 14.91 -6.35
CA VAL A 62 4.78 13.74 -6.36
C VAL A 62 5.14 13.39 -7.80
N LEU A 63 6.35 12.86 -8.02
CA LEU A 63 6.68 12.24 -9.30
C LEU A 63 5.83 10.98 -9.45
N SER A 64 4.94 10.99 -10.43
CA SER A 64 4.07 9.86 -10.72
C SER A 64 4.53 9.14 -11.98
N LEU A 65 4.47 7.82 -11.92
CA LEU A 65 4.65 6.92 -13.05
C LEU A 65 3.34 6.15 -13.24
N VAL A 66 2.83 6.13 -14.47
CA VAL A 66 1.61 5.38 -14.80
C VAL A 66 1.93 4.50 -15.99
N VAL A 67 1.66 3.21 -15.83
CA VAL A 67 1.81 2.20 -16.86
C VAL A 67 0.44 1.59 -17.08
N GLU A 68 -0.09 1.77 -18.28
CA GLU A 68 -1.27 1.10 -18.79
C GLU A 68 -0.77 0.05 -19.79
N PHE A 69 -1.38 -1.13 -19.79
CA PHE A 69 -1.09 -2.15 -20.80
C PHE A 69 -2.34 -2.95 -21.14
N ASP A 70 -2.43 -3.38 -22.40
CA ASP A 70 -3.46 -4.33 -22.82
C ASP A 70 -3.15 -5.70 -22.24
N TYR A 71 -3.99 -6.12 -21.29
CA TYR A 71 -3.87 -7.42 -20.64
C TYR A 71 -3.85 -8.58 -21.65
N ALA A 72 -4.70 -8.54 -22.68
CA ALA A 72 -4.82 -9.63 -23.65
C ALA A 72 -3.58 -9.75 -24.54
N GLU A 73 -2.85 -8.66 -24.74
CA GLU A 73 -1.62 -8.64 -25.53
C GLU A 73 -0.38 -8.99 -24.69
N VAL A 74 -0.33 -8.60 -23.42
CA VAL A 74 0.90 -8.65 -22.61
C VAL A 74 0.97 -9.85 -21.66
N VAL A 75 -0.16 -10.34 -21.13
CA VAL A 75 -0.21 -11.38 -20.08
C VAL A 75 -1.32 -12.40 -20.32
N ASP A 76 -1.50 -12.81 -21.59
CA ASP A 76 -2.52 -13.78 -22.00
C ASP A 76 -2.51 -15.07 -21.14
N GLY A 77 -3.72 -15.54 -20.81
CA GLY A 77 -3.94 -16.74 -20.00
C GLY A 77 -3.77 -16.59 -18.48
N VAL A 78 -3.50 -15.40 -17.93
CA VAL A 78 -3.27 -15.18 -16.49
C VAL A 78 -4.44 -14.49 -15.79
N GLN A 79 -5.27 -15.22 -15.06
CA GLN A 79 -6.46 -14.63 -14.42
C GLN A 79 -6.17 -13.81 -13.15
N LEU A 80 -5.19 -14.24 -12.35
CA LEU A 80 -4.87 -13.63 -11.06
C LEU A 80 -3.40 -13.20 -11.06
N VAL A 81 -3.13 -11.94 -10.74
CA VAL A 81 -1.79 -11.36 -10.74
C VAL A 81 -1.46 -10.71 -9.39
N GLY A 82 -0.21 -10.88 -8.96
CA GLY A 82 0.38 -10.12 -7.87
C GLY A 82 1.11 -8.90 -8.41
N VAL A 83 0.89 -7.72 -7.83
CA VAL A 83 1.48 -6.45 -8.28
C VAL A 83 2.31 -5.84 -7.17
N VAL A 84 3.57 -5.54 -7.50
CA VAL A 84 4.52 -4.84 -6.65
C VAL A 84 5.25 -3.79 -7.49
N ALA A 85 5.55 -2.64 -6.88
CA ALA A 85 6.37 -1.61 -7.50
C ALA A 85 7.77 -1.62 -6.89
N GLU A 86 8.79 -1.51 -7.73
CA GLU A 86 10.18 -1.38 -7.30
C GLU A 86 10.85 -0.19 -7.99
N THR A 87 11.60 0.59 -7.23
CA THR A 87 12.44 1.67 -7.74
C THR A 87 13.89 1.26 -7.58
N LEU A 88 14.63 1.23 -8.69
CA LEU A 88 16.04 0.88 -8.70
C LEU A 88 16.87 1.95 -9.39
N THR A 89 18.11 2.12 -8.94
CA THR A 89 19.10 2.92 -9.67
C THR A 89 19.43 2.25 -11.01
N ARG A 90 19.71 3.07 -12.03
CA ARG A 90 20.25 2.60 -13.30
C ARG A 90 21.77 2.63 -13.23
N GLY A 91 22.43 1.50 -13.51
CA GLY A 91 23.90 1.46 -13.54
C GLY A 91 24.46 0.06 -13.78
N ARG A 92 25.77 -0.10 -13.55
CA ARG A 92 26.43 -1.42 -13.61
C ARG A 92 25.91 -2.37 -12.52
N LEU A 93 25.51 -1.82 -11.39
CA LEU A 93 24.82 -2.49 -10.31
C LEU A 93 23.50 -1.74 -10.08
N ASN A 94 22.38 -2.43 -10.23
CA ASN A 94 21.09 -1.87 -9.87
C ASN A 94 20.94 -1.99 -8.36
N VAL A 95 20.82 -0.85 -7.68
CA VAL A 95 20.54 -0.80 -6.24
C VAL A 95 19.06 -0.46 -6.09
N ARG A 96 18.33 -1.30 -5.35
CA ARG A 96 16.94 -1.00 -5.03
C ARG A 96 16.90 0.14 -4.01
N ILE A 97 16.18 1.19 -4.38
CA ILE A 97 15.88 2.33 -3.50
C ILE A 97 14.65 2.00 -2.69
N GLU A 98 13.62 1.44 -3.32
CA GLU A 98 12.35 1.17 -2.69
C GLU A 98 11.61 -0.01 -3.35
N ARG A 99 10.83 -0.73 -2.56
CA ARG A 99 9.81 -1.70 -2.97
C ARG A 99 8.53 -1.43 -2.20
N VAL A 100 7.38 -1.39 -2.87
CA VAL A 100 6.07 -1.23 -2.23
C VAL A 100 5.06 -2.17 -2.86
N GLY A 101 4.38 -2.97 -2.04
CA GLY A 101 3.19 -3.72 -2.43
C GLY A 101 1.92 -2.98 -1.99
N ARG A 102 1.59 -3.11 -0.71
CA ARG A 102 0.42 -2.49 -0.09
C ARG A 102 0.79 -1.23 0.70
N PRO A 103 -0.17 -0.29 0.84
CA PRO A 103 0.05 0.91 1.63
C PRO A 103 0.46 0.58 3.07
N GLU A 104 1.40 1.37 3.58
CA GLU A 104 1.74 1.45 5.00
C GLU A 104 2.19 0.14 5.69
N VAL A 105 2.43 -0.96 4.97
CA VAL A 105 3.02 -2.19 5.54
C VAL A 105 4.35 -1.87 6.22
N LYS A 106 5.24 -1.16 5.53
CA LYS A 106 6.52 -0.75 6.12
C LYS A 106 6.34 0.28 7.24
N ASN A 107 5.50 1.29 7.04
CA ASN A 107 5.44 2.45 7.93
C ASN A 107 4.61 2.22 9.21
N LEU A 108 3.50 1.48 9.13
CA LEU A 108 2.59 1.27 10.25
C LEU A 108 2.67 -0.16 10.81
N MET A 109 3.02 -1.15 9.99
CA MET A 109 3.03 -2.57 10.40
C MET A 109 4.44 -3.08 10.73
N LEU A 110 5.50 -2.59 10.07
CA LEU A 110 6.89 -2.98 10.35
C LEU A 110 7.70 -1.93 11.12
N ALA A 111 7.40 -0.64 11.00
CA ALA A 111 8.23 0.41 11.61
C ALA A 111 8.19 0.45 13.14
N PRO A 112 7.04 0.23 13.83
CA PRO A 112 7.01 0.31 15.29
C PRO A 112 7.99 -0.66 15.93
N LYS A 113 8.98 -0.10 16.64
CA LYS A 113 10.05 -0.90 17.24
C LYS A 113 9.71 -1.44 18.61
N GLN A 114 8.86 -0.72 19.34
CA GLN A 114 8.59 -0.88 20.75
C GLN A 114 7.80 -2.14 21.12
N PHE A 115 7.00 -2.69 20.20
CA PHE A 115 6.14 -3.84 20.49
C PHE A 115 6.87 -5.19 20.30
N ASP A 116 7.78 -5.27 19.33
CA ASP A 116 8.67 -6.43 19.16
C ASP A 116 9.62 -6.52 20.36
N GLN A 117 9.74 -7.69 20.97
CA GLN A 117 10.66 -7.91 22.10
C GLN A 117 12.03 -8.43 21.64
N VAL A 118 12.16 -8.83 20.38
CA VAL A 118 13.33 -9.52 19.83
C VAL A 118 14.21 -8.56 19.03
N ASN A 119 13.63 -7.77 18.12
CA ASN A 119 14.40 -6.97 17.15
C ASN A 119 14.34 -5.45 17.42
N ARG A 120 14.29 -5.01 18.67
CA ARG A 120 14.10 -3.57 19.02
C ARG A 120 15.18 -2.65 18.49
N ASP A 121 16.41 -3.14 18.41
CA ASP A 121 17.58 -2.35 18.06
C ASP A 121 17.89 -2.40 16.56
N LEU A 122 17.24 -3.29 15.80
CA LEU A 122 17.43 -3.46 14.37
C LEU A 122 16.33 -2.76 13.58
N GLU A 123 16.71 -1.86 12.67
CA GLU A 123 15.82 -1.37 11.63
C GLU A 123 15.73 -2.41 10.51
N ILE A 124 14.70 -3.25 10.59
CA ILE A 124 14.52 -4.36 9.65
C ILE A 124 13.88 -3.92 8.33
N ARG A 125 13.34 -2.69 8.23
CA ARG A 125 12.70 -2.22 7.00
C ARG A 125 13.68 -1.99 5.87
N ASP A 126 14.91 -1.57 6.18
CA ASP A 126 15.97 -1.44 5.17
C ASP A 126 16.31 -2.81 4.56
N LEU A 127 16.35 -3.85 5.38
CA LEU A 127 16.54 -5.23 4.92
C LEU A 127 15.32 -5.70 4.12
N TYR A 128 14.11 -5.48 4.65
CA TYR A 128 12.85 -5.88 4.01
C TYR A 128 12.68 -5.25 2.64
N ASN A 129 13.12 -3.99 2.48
CA ASN A 129 13.12 -3.27 1.22
C ASN A 129 14.00 -3.97 0.15
N MET A 130 15.07 -4.63 0.57
CA MET A 130 15.98 -5.35 -0.32
C MET A 130 15.51 -6.77 -0.70
N GLU A 131 14.44 -7.27 -0.09
CA GLU A 131 13.91 -8.61 -0.35
C GLU A 131 13.17 -8.70 -1.70
N ASP A 132 13.15 -9.89 -2.31
CA ASP A 132 12.21 -10.20 -3.39
C ASP A 132 10.78 -10.29 -2.82
N ALA A 133 9.86 -9.55 -3.43
CA ALA A 133 8.48 -9.45 -2.97
C ALA A 133 7.71 -10.75 -2.93
N PHE A 134 8.03 -11.65 -3.84
CA PHE A 134 7.36 -12.94 -3.99
C PHE A 134 8.14 -14.06 -3.32
N HIS A 135 9.42 -13.84 -2.99
CA HIS A 135 10.32 -14.84 -2.43
C HIS A 135 11.27 -14.24 -1.39
N LEU A 136 10.76 -13.97 -0.18
CA LEU A 136 11.59 -13.49 0.93
C LEU A 136 12.73 -14.47 1.23
N ALA A 137 13.94 -13.95 1.44
CA ALA A 137 15.09 -14.77 1.82
C ALA A 137 14.89 -15.37 3.22
N GLU A 138 15.37 -16.61 3.41
CA GLU A 138 15.25 -17.32 4.70
C GLU A 138 15.97 -16.60 5.85
N GLY A 139 17.00 -15.80 5.55
CA GLY A 139 17.89 -15.20 6.54
C GLY A 139 17.20 -14.23 7.52
N TYR A 140 16.22 -13.46 7.07
CA TYR A 140 15.56 -12.42 7.88
C TYR A 140 14.05 -12.62 8.07
N VAL A 141 13.44 -13.64 7.42
CA VAL A 141 12.00 -13.89 7.52
C VAL A 141 11.50 -14.04 8.95
N GLY A 142 12.31 -14.64 9.84
CA GLY A 142 11.99 -14.76 11.26
C GLY A 142 11.89 -13.40 11.97
N ALA A 143 12.75 -12.44 11.61
CA ALA A 143 12.71 -11.09 12.17
C ALA A 143 11.47 -10.32 11.68
N TYR A 144 11.11 -10.45 10.40
CA TYR A 144 9.89 -9.84 9.86
C TYR A 144 8.62 -10.40 10.52
N ARG A 145 8.55 -11.74 10.67
CA ARG A 145 7.44 -12.41 11.38
C ARG A 145 7.32 -11.96 12.82
N ALA A 146 8.44 -11.89 13.55
CA ALA A 146 8.44 -11.44 14.94
C ALA A 146 7.92 -10.00 15.08
N ARG A 147 8.39 -9.08 14.22
CA ARG A 147 7.92 -7.69 14.16
C ARG A 147 6.43 -7.61 13.88
N LEU A 148 5.96 -8.32 12.85
CA LEU A 148 4.56 -8.29 12.44
C LEU A 148 3.65 -8.92 13.49
N ASN A 149 4.01 -10.07 14.07
CA ASN A 149 3.24 -10.69 15.14
C ASN A 149 3.01 -9.70 16.30
N ALA A 150 4.05 -8.98 16.71
CA ALA A 150 3.95 -8.02 17.80
C ALA A 150 3.14 -6.78 17.42
N ASN A 151 3.40 -6.20 16.24
CA ASN A 151 2.75 -4.97 15.81
C ASN A 151 1.27 -5.19 15.43
N LEU A 152 0.94 -6.31 14.80
CA LEU A 152 -0.44 -6.65 14.45
C LEU A 152 -1.27 -6.94 15.70
N ALA A 153 -0.71 -7.65 16.69
CA ALA A 153 -1.38 -7.83 17.99
C ALA A 153 -1.59 -6.50 18.74
N PHE A 154 -0.68 -5.53 18.57
CA PHE A 154 -0.90 -4.18 19.07
C PHE A 154 -2.11 -3.50 18.40
N TRP A 155 -2.20 -3.55 17.07
CA TRP A 155 -3.33 -2.96 16.33
C TRP A 155 -4.66 -3.60 16.72
N ASP A 156 -4.74 -4.93 16.78
CA ASP A 156 -5.92 -5.70 17.16
C ASP A 156 -6.44 -5.30 18.56
N GLY A 157 -5.53 -5.01 19.50
CA GLY A 157 -5.89 -4.61 20.86
C GLY A 157 -6.42 -3.18 21.04
N LEU A 158 -6.41 -2.32 20.02
CA LEU A 158 -6.62 -0.88 20.18
C LEU A 158 -8.05 -0.49 20.59
N ASP A 159 -9.05 -1.31 20.26
CA ASP A 159 -10.44 -1.08 20.68
C ASP A 159 -10.79 -1.78 22.02
N GLY A 160 -9.80 -2.43 22.64
CA GLY A 160 -9.94 -3.18 23.88
C GLY A 160 -10.46 -4.61 23.70
N LYS A 161 -10.60 -5.10 22.47
CA LYS A 161 -10.92 -6.49 22.13
C LYS A 161 -9.75 -7.16 21.44
N ILE A 162 -9.90 -8.45 21.18
CA ILE A 162 -8.96 -9.27 20.42
C ILE A 162 -9.81 -10.01 19.40
N ASP A 163 -9.85 -9.51 18.18
CA ASP A 163 -10.57 -10.11 17.06
C ASP A 163 -9.65 -11.07 16.27
N TRP A 164 -8.34 -10.93 16.43
CA TRP A 164 -7.30 -11.76 15.84
C TRP A 164 -6.50 -12.54 16.89
N PRO A 165 -7.09 -13.58 17.51
CA PRO A 165 -6.38 -14.36 18.51
C PRO A 165 -5.14 -15.03 17.90
N VAL A 166 -3.99 -14.80 18.52
CA VAL A 166 -2.72 -15.45 18.15
C VAL A 166 -2.78 -16.96 18.41
N ASP A 167 -2.02 -17.74 17.65
CA ASP A 167 -1.94 -19.18 17.85
C ASP A 167 -1.09 -19.55 19.09
N GLY A 168 -0.95 -20.86 19.36
CA GLY A 168 -0.16 -21.37 20.49
C GLY A 168 1.34 -21.02 20.43
N ASN A 169 1.84 -20.52 19.29
CA ASN A 169 3.20 -20.06 19.09
C ASN A 169 3.31 -18.52 19.06
N GLY A 170 2.20 -17.80 19.31
CA GLY A 170 2.15 -16.34 19.25
C GLY A 170 2.13 -15.78 17.84
N ILE A 171 1.76 -16.58 16.83
CA ILE A 171 1.65 -16.12 15.43
C ILE A 171 0.32 -15.41 15.24
N HIS A 172 0.38 -14.17 14.75
CA HIS A 172 -0.80 -13.39 14.44
C HIS A 172 -1.43 -13.86 13.11
N PRO A 173 -2.77 -14.04 13.02
CA PRO A 173 -3.43 -14.58 11.82
C PRO A 173 -3.18 -13.79 10.52
N LEU A 174 -2.91 -12.49 10.63
CA LEU A 174 -2.63 -11.62 9.48
C LEU A 174 -1.14 -11.58 9.06
N THR A 175 -0.23 -12.23 9.79
CA THR A 175 1.21 -12.08 9.54
C THR A 175 1.61 -12.51 8.13
N GLU A 176 1.18 -13.67 7.65
CA GLU A 176 1.55 -14.13 6.31
C GLU A 176 0.85 -13.32 5.20
N LEU A 177 -0.37 -12.82 5.45
CA LEU A 177 -1.04 -11.90 4.53
C LEU A 177 -0.25 -10.61 4.35
N VAL A 178 0.21 -10.01 5.47
CA VAL A 178 0.98 -8.77 5.46
C VAL A 178 2.38 -8.98 4.90
N LEU A 179 3.02 -10.13 5.16
CA LEU A 179 4.32 -10.47 4.57
C LEU A 179 4.28 -10.64 3.07
N ALA A 180 3.18 -11.17 2.54
CA ALA A 180 2.89 -11.24 1.12
C ALA A 180 2.58 -9.84 0.56
N ASP A 181 3.48 -8.88 0.76
CA ASP A 181 3.35 -7.45 0.47
C ASP A 181 3.40 -7.17 -1.04
N TYR A 182 2.26 -7.42 -1.68
CA TYR A 182 1.88 -7.12 -3.06
C TYR A 182 0.35 -6.96 -3.14
N LEU A 183 -0.15 -6.21 -4.11
CA LEU A 183 -1.58 -6.18 -4.40
C LEU A 183 -1.98 -7.44 -5.17
N VAL A 184 -3.18 -7.97 -4.93
CA VAL A 184 -3.75 -9.08 -5.70
C VAL A 184 -4.82 -8.52 -6.63
N VAL A 185 -4.75 -8.84 -7.93
CA VAL A 185 -5.72 -8.39 -8.93
C VAL A 185 -6.26 -9.59 -9.70
N ASP A 186 -7.58 -9.74 -9.76
CA ASP A 186 -8.28 -10.65 -10.67
C ASP A 186 -8.77 -9.87 -11.89
N VAL A 187 -8.13 -10.10 -13.03
CA VAL A 187 -8.39 -9.40 -14.29
C VAL A 187 -9.66 -9.88 -15.00
N THR A 188 -10.30 -10.94 -14.50
CA THR A 188 -11.57 -11.47 -15.03
C THR A 188 -12.79 -10.77 -14.42
N LYS A 189 -12.57 -9.97 -13.37
CA LYS A 189 -13.61 -9.23 -12.64
C LYS A 189 -13.65 -7.77 -13.09
N PRO A 190 -14.83 -7.10 -13.01
CA PRO A 190 -14.93 -5.70 -13.35
C PRO A 190 -14.11 -4.83 -12.38
N TYR A 191 -13.57 -3.73 -12.91
CA TYR A 191 -12.96 -2.67 -12.11
C TYR A 191 -13.96 -2.09 -11.11
N ALA A 192 -13.49 -1.83 -9.89
CA ALA A 192 -14.25 -1.17 -8.84
C ALA A 192 -13.46 0.01 -8.26
N ASP A 193 -14.09 1.19 -8.23
CA ASP A 193 -13.48 2.42 -7.70
C ASP A 193 -13.30 2.40 -6.18
N GLN A 194 -14.08 1.58 -5.48
CA GLN A 194 -14.12 1.51 -4.02
C GLN A 194 -14.33 0.08 -3.53
N GLY A 195 -13.81 -0.21 -2.35
CA GLY A 195 -14.07 -1.47 -1.64
C GLY A 195 -13.45 -2.70 -2.29
N SER A 196 -12.50 -2.51 -3.21
CA SER A 196 -11.80 -3.60 -3.89
C SER A 196 -10.55 -4.04 -3.13
N PHE A 197 -9.95 -3.12 -2.37
CA PHE A 197 -8.77 -3.41 -1.57
C PHE A 197 -9.06 -4.46 -0.48
N PHE A 198 -8.21 -5.49 -0.41
CA PHE A 198 -8.36 -6.69 0.42
C PHE A 198 -9.61 -7.55 0.19
N GLU A 199 -10.45 -7.25 -0.80
CA GLU A 199 -11.69 -7.99 -1.01
C GLU A 199 -11.44 -9.46 -1.33
N ILE A 200 -10.47 -9.75 -2.20
CA ILE A 200 -10.08 -11.11 -2.59
C ILE A 200 -9.53 -11.90 -1.40
N GLU A 201 -8.61 -11.29 -0.64
CA GLU A 201 -7.98 -11.95 0.50
C GLU A 201 -8.99 -12.23 1.62
N ARG A 202 -9.91 -11.29 1.88
CA ARG A 202 -11.00 -11.48 2.85
C ARG A 202 -11.99 -12.54 2.39
N ALA A 203 -12.43 -12.50 1.13
CA ALA A 203 -13.33 -13.50 0.57
C ALA A 203 -12.76 -14.92 0.71
N THR A 204 -11.48 -15.07 0.36
CA THR A 204 -10.74 -16.34 0.49
C THR A 204 -10.73 -16.83 1.92
N ARG A 205 -10.44 -15.94 2.89
CA ARG A 205 -10.44 -16.29 4.32
C ARG A 205 -11.84 -16.69 4.83
N GLU A 206 -12.88 -16.03 4.35
CA GLU A 206 -14.28 -16.28 4.71
C GLU A 206 -14.87 -17.50 3.97
N GLY A 207 -14.12 -18.12 3.04
CA GLY A 207 -14.59 -19.26 2.25
C GLY A 207 -15.67 -18.90 1.24
N ARG A 208 -15.74 -17.63 0.83
CA ARG A 208 -16.67 -17.13 -0.19
C ARG A 208 -15.94 -16.78 -1.48
N ALA A 209 -16.67 -16.71 -2.58
CA ALA A 209 -16.14 -16.15 -3.82
C ALA A 209 -15.95 -14.64 -3.66
N HIS A 210 -14.84 -14.13 -4.20
CA HIS A 210 -14.61 -12.68 -4.32
C HIS A 210 -15.44 -12.10 -5.47
N GLU A 211 -15.81 -10.84 -5.32
CA GLU A 211 -16.76 -10.15 -6.20
C GLU A 211 -16.07 -9.09 -7.06
N THR A 212 -15.00 -8.46 -6.56
CA THR A 212 -14.30 -7.37 -7.25
C THR A 212 -12.98 -7.83 -7.87
N CYS A 213 -12.34 -6.95 -8.64
CA CYS A 213 -11.04 -7.20 -9.24
C CYS A 213 -9.86 -7.16 -8.25
N GLY A 214 -10.08 -6.90 -6.96
CA GLY A 214 -8.98 -6.65 -6.03
C GLY A 214 -8.20 -5.37 -6.36
N GLY A 215 -6.93 -5.33 -5.97
CA GLY A 215 -6.03 -4.20 -6.19
C GLY A 215 -6.30 -3.01 -5.27
N ARG A 216 -5.89 -1.82 -5.72
CA ARG A 216 -6.16 -0.55 -5.06
C ARG A 216 -6.48 0.49 -6.12
N ALA A 217 -7.71 0.98 -6.16
CA ALA A 217 -8.04 2.13 -6.98
C ALA A 217 -7.45 3.41 -6.36
N PRO A 218 -7.03 4.41 -7.16
CA PRO A 218 -6.43 5.64 -6.64
C PRO A 218 -7.34 6.44 -5.70
N ASN A 219 -8.65 6.37 -5.92
CA ASN A 219 -9.67 7.07 -5.14
C ASN A 219 -10.27 6.21 -4.00
N ASP A 220 -9.80 4.98 -3.80
CA ASP A 220 -10.31 4.08 -2.76
C ASP A 220 -9.76 4.47 -1.38
N ASP A 221 -10.65 4.54 -0.39
CA ASP A 221 -10.28 4.77 1.02
C ASP A 221 -9.81 3.46 1.66
N VAL A 222 -8.60 3.10 1.27
CA VAL A 222 -7.94 1.88 1.74
C VAL A 222 -7.48 2.00 3.19
N MET A 223 -7.33 3.20 3.73
CA MET A 223 -6.83 3.37 5.10
C MET A 223 -7.91 2.99 6.12
N ASP A 224 -9.15 3.41 5.90
CA ASP A 224 -10.31 2.94 6.69
C ASP A 224 -10.43 1.41 6.61
N THR A 225 -10.21 0.82 5.43
CA THR A 225 -10.21 -0.64 5.24
C THR A 225 -9.08 -1.32 6.02
N ILE A 226 -7.86 -0.78 5.97
CA ILE A 226 -6.70 -1.30 6.72
C ILE A 226 -6.96 -1.23 8.22
N PHE A 227 -7.33 -0.06 8.76
CA PHE A 227 -7.54 0.10 10.20
C PHE A 227 -8.69 -0.77 10.69
N THR A 228 -9.79 -0.85 9.95
CA THR A 228 -10.92 -1.73 10.30
C THR A 228 -10.48 -3.19 10.33
N LEU A 229 -9.73 -3.66 9.32
CA LEU A 229 -9.23 -5.03 9.29
C LEU A 229 -8.29 -5.31 10.46
N LEU A 230 -7.34 -4.39 10.73
CA LEU A 230 -6.32 -4.59 11.75
C LEU A 230 -6.88 -4.54 13.17
N VAL A 231 -7.81 -3.62 13.44
CA VAL A 231 -8.30 -3.35 14.81
C VAL A 231 -9.47 -4.26 15.21
N ASN A 232 -10.38 -4.59 14.28
CA ASN A 232 -11.59 -5.34 14.66
C ASN A 232 -11.99 -6.45 13.67
N ALA A 233 -11.07 -6.86 12.79
CA ALA A 233 -11.29 -7.89 11.77
C ALA A 233 -12.48 -7.64 10.84
N ALA A 234 -12.95 -6.39 10.73
CA ALA A 234 -14.22 -6.04 10.08
C ALA A 234 -15.49 -6.64 10.72
N ASN A 235 -15.42 -7.03 12.00
CA ASN A 235 -16.57 -7.48 12.80
C ASN A 235 -17.29 -6.33 13.51
N GLY A 236 -16.72 -5.12 13.49
CA GLY A 236 -17.21 -3.94 14.20
C GLY A 236 -17.54 -2.76 13.29
N PRO A 237 -17.77 -1.58 13.88
CA PRO A 237 -17.83 -0.32 13.14
C PRO A 237 -16.54 -0.08 12.35
N VAL A 238 -16.66 0.64 11.24
CA VAL A 238 -15.49 1.11 10.47
C VAL A 238 -14.60 1.96 11.38
N ILE A 239 -13.30 1.65 11.41
CA ILE A 239 -12.29 2.48 12.07
C ILE A 239 -11.83 3.52 11.06
N ARG A 240 -12.29 4.75 11.28
CA ARG A 240 -12.08 5.87 10.36
C ARG A 240 -10.83 6.65 10.73
N ASP A 241 -10.00 7.01 9.75
CA ASP A 241 -8.92 7.97 9.96
C ASP A 241 -9.36 9.44 9.79
N GLY A 242 -10.59 9.62 9.30
CA GLY A 242 -11.23 10.92 9.08
C GLY A 242 -10.98 11.53 7.71
N VAL A 243 -10.37 10.78 6.77
CA VAL A 243 -9.98 11.25 5.44
C VAL A 243 -10.55 10.33 4.35
N ASP A 244 -11.79 10.61 3.93
CA ASP A 244 -12.50 9.75 2.94
C ASP A 244 -12.07 9.95 1.47
N ARG A 245 -11.36 11.05 1.15
CA ARG A 245 -11.01 11.39 -0.24
C ARG A 245 -9.86 12.39 -0.34
N ALA A 246 -9.18 12.37 -1.48
CA ALA A 246 -8.17 13.35 -1.81
C ALA A 246 -8.81 14.73 -2.07
N THR A 247 -8.06 15.81 -1.79
CA THR A 247 -8.50 17.19 -2.08
C THR A 247 -8.84 17.38 -3.56
N THR A 248 -8.04 16.78 -4.45
CA THR A 248 -8.35 16.68 -5.87
C THR A 248 -8.42 15.20 -6.26
N PRO A 249 -9.62 14.65 -6.53
CA PRO A 249 -9.76 13.25 -6.92
C PRO A 249 -9.02 12.91 -8.22
N ALA A 250 -8.58 11.66 -8.33
CA ALA A 250 -8.00 11.11 -9.53
C ALA A 250 -9.05 10.97 -10.65
N SER A 251 -8.61 11.10 -11.90
CA SER A 251 -9.45 10.96 -13.10
C SER A 251 -9.63 9.50 -13.52
N HIS A 252 -10.69 9.20 -14.27
CA HIS A 252 -10.85 7.91 -14.98
C HIS A 252 -10.30 7.95 -16.41
N THR A 253 -9.64 9.03 -16.79
CA THR A 253 -8.95 9.16 -18.06
C THR A 253 -7.45 9.10 -17.83
N PHE A 254 -6.71 8.36 -18.66
CA PHE A 254 -5.25 8.33 -18.64
C PHE A 254 -4.68 9.76 -18.53
N PRO A 255 -3.77 10.05 -17.59
CA PRO A 255 -2.99 9.11 -16.77
C PRO A 255 -3.63 8.71 -15.43
N TYR A 256 -4.95 8.76 -15.30
CA TYR A 256 -5.69 8.26 -14.13
C TYR A 256 -5.34 8.94 -12.80
N LEU A 257 -4.82 10.17 -12.85
CA LEU A 257 -4.35 10.94 -11.69
C LEU A 257 -4.79 12.39 -11.83
N ALA A 258 -4.89 13.10 -10.71
CA ALA A 258 -5.18 14.53 -10.68
C ALA A 258 -4.03 15.34 -11.32
N PRO A 259 -4.31 16.41 -12.08
CA PRO A 259 -3.28 17.33 -12.56
C PRO A 259 -2.40 17.85 -11.40
N PRO A 260 -1.15 18.28 -11.68
CA PRO A 260 -0.28 18.81 -10.63
C PRO A 260 -0.93 20.03 -9.96
N ASN A 261 -0.73 20.16 -8.65
CA ASN A 261 -1.07 21.39 -7.92
C ASN A 261 -0.30 22.55 -8.57
N PRO A 262 -0.97 23.61 -9.06
CA PRO A 262 -0.30 24.77 -9.65
C PRO A 262 0.47 25.61 -8.62
N LYS A 263 0.20 25.40 -7.32
CA LYS A 263 0.82 26.11 -6.19
C LYS A 263 1.14 25.10 -5.08
N PRO A 264 2.09 24.17 -5.32
CA PRO A 264 2.47 23.22 -4.28
C PRO A 264 3.11 23.97 -3.10
N PRO A 265 2.96 23.48 -1.86
CA PRO A 265 3.64 24.07 -0.72
C PRO A 265 5.16 24.06 -0.95
N GLU A 266 5.83 25.14 -0.56
CA GLU A 266 7.28 25.21 -0.65
C GLU A 266 7.90 24.15 0.27
N PRO A 267 8.91 23.39 -0.20
CA PRO A 267 9.68 22.53 0.69
C PRO A 267 10.25 23.39 1.83
N PRO A 268 10.24 22.91 3.09
CA PRO A 268 10.98 23.60 4.14
C PRO A 268 12.44 23.76 3.70
N GLU A 269 13.04 24.93 3.95
CA GLU A 269 14.48 25.11 3.75
C GLU A 269 15.20 23.98 4.50
N HIS A 270 16.03 23.21 3.78
CA HIS A 270 16.81 22.16 4.40
C HIS A 270 17.66 22.77 5.53
N LEU A 271 17.39 22.38 6.78
CA LEU A 271 18.27 22.62 7.92
C LEU A 271 19.38 21.57 7.96
#